data_AF-A0A947M1P1-F1
#
_entry.id   AF-A0A947M1P1-F1
#
_cell.length_a   1.000
_cell.length_b   1.000
_cell.length_c   1.000
_cell.angle_alpha   90.00
_cell.angle_beta   90.00
_cell.angle_gamma   90.00
#
_symmetry.space_group_name_H-M   'P 1'
#
loop_
_entity.id
_entity.type
_entity.pdbx_description
1 polymer ?
#
loop_
_entity_poly.entity_id
_entity_poly.type
_entity_poly.pdbx_seq_one_letter_code
_entity_poly.pdbx_strand_id
1 'polypeptide(L)'
;MARKYEVTAVTGKYTDASGAEKSRYQTLGSVIETKNGLMLKLEAVPIGWDGWAYLNDPKPRDGQQAPQQRQPQRQAPQNGGYDDEIPPF
;
A
#
# COMPACT_ATOMS: atom_id res chain seq x y z
N MET A 1 7.79 -21.04 7.88
CA MET A 1 7.14 -21.56 6.65
C MET A 1 6.97 -20.38 5.71
N ALA A 2 7.64 -20.40 4.56
CA ALA A 2 7.53 -19.31 3.59
C ALA A 2 6.18 -19.44 2.85
N ARG A 3 5.41 -18.36 2.76
CA ARG A 3 4.23 -18.34 1.90
C ARG A 3 4.71 -18.37 0.44
N LYS A 4 4.20 -19.31 -0.35
CA LYS A 4 4.58 -19.45 -1.77
C LYS A 4 3.69 -18.61 -2.66
N TYR A 5 2.39 -18.53 -2.37
CA TYR A 5 1.44 -17.67 -3.09
C TYR A 5 0.47 -16.99 -2.12
N GLU A 6 0.00 -15.80 -2.50
CA GLU A 6 -1.16 -15.14 -1.92
C GLU A 6 -2.39 -15.41 -2.79
N VAL A 7 -3.50 -15.83 -2.17
CA VAL A 7 -4.71 -16.21 -2.88
C VAL A 7 -5.71 -15.07 -2.81
N THR A 8 -6.10 -14.52 -3.96
CA THR A 8 -7.09 -13.44 -4.05
C THR A 8 -8.24 -13.80 -4.98
N ALA A 9 -9.41 -13.25 -4.73
CA ALA A 9 -10.61 -13.52 -5.51
C ALA A 9 -11.41 -12.24 -5.77
N VAL A 10 -12.18 -12.23 -6.85
CA VAL A 10 -13.16 -11.17 -7.08
C VAL A 10 -14.40 -11.48 -6.26
N THR A 11 -14.76 -10.59 -5.35
CA THR A 11 -15.91 -10.75 -4.44
C THR A 11 -17.08 -9.84 -4.76
N GLY A 12 -16.93 -9.01 -5.80
CA GLY A 12 -17.97 -8.13 -6.29
C GLY A 12 -17.41 -7.02 -7.16
N LYS A 13 -18.23 -6.01 -7.43
CA LYS A 13 -17.83 -4.78 -8.12
C LYS A 13 -18.23 -3.58 -7.28
N TYR A 14 -17.52 -2.47 -7.43
CA TYR A 14 -17.88 -1.19 -6.84
C TYR A 14 -17.68 -0.09 -7.86
N THR A 15 -18.52 0.95 -7.77
CA THR A 15 -18.39 2.16 -8.58
C THR A 15 -17.45 3.11 -7.87
N ASP A 16 -16.45 3.62 -8.60
CA ASP A 16 -15.58 4.66 -8.08
C ASP A 16 -16.20 6.06 -8.23
N ALA A 17 -15.55 7.07 -7.63
CA ALA A 17 -16.05 8.44 -7.64
C ALA A 17 -16.17 9.05 -9.06
N SER A 18 -15.49 8.46 -10.06
CA SER A 18 -15.56 8.82 -11.47
C SER A 18 -16.67 8.09 -12.24
N GLY A 19 -17.45 7.23 -11.59
CA GLY A 19 -18.53 6.46 -12.21
C GLY A 19 -18.08 5.18 -12.91
N ALA A 20 -16.81 4.79 -12.82
CA ALA A 20 -16.31 3.56 -13.43
C ALA A 20 -16.54 2.35 -12.50
N GLU A 21 -16.99 1.23 -13.09
CA GLU A 21 -17.07 -0.05 -12.37
C GLU A 21 -15.68 -0.66 -12.21
N LYS A 22 -15.32 -1.00 -10.97
CA LYS A 22 -14.07 -1.71 -10.64
C LYS A 22 -14.36 -2.99 -9.88
N SER A 23 -13.64 -4.05 -10.25
CA SER A 23 -13.69 -5.33 -9.53
C SER A 23 -13.12 -5.17 -8.12
N ARG A 24 -13.85 -5.67 -7.14
CA ARG A 24 -13.41 -5.76 -5.75
C ARG A 24 -12.66 -7.07 -5.56
N TYR A 25 -11.38 -6.97 -5.24
CA TYR A 25 -10.55 -8.11 -4.90
C TYR A 25 -10.45 -8.27 -3.39
N GLN A 26 -10.52 -9.51 -2.90
CA GLN A 26 -10.30 -9.86 -1.50
C GLN A 26 -9.25 -10.97 -1.41
N THR A 27 -8.33 -10.84 -0.45
CA THR A 27 -7.39 -11.91 -0.11
C THR A 27 -8.11 -12.98 0.71
N LEU A 28 -8.10 -14.20 0.20
CA LEU A 28 -8.74 -15.37 0.83
C LEU A 28 -7.79 -16.13 1.76
N GLY A 29 -6.49 -16.08 1.45
CA GLY A 29 -5.50 -16.85 2.20
C GLY A 29 -4.16 -16.94 1.47
N SER A 30 -3.45 -18.04 1.70
CA SER A 30 -2.13 -18.28 1.10
C SER A 30 -1.87 -19.74 0.80
N VAL A 31 -1.07 -19.99 -0.24
CA VAL A 31 -0.51 -21.32 -0.49
C VAL A 31 0.85 -21.40 0.21
N ILE A 32 1.02 -22.42 1.02
CA ILE A 32 2.25 -22.71 1.76
C ILE A 32 2.85 -24.01 1.26
N GLU A 33 4.18 -24.08 1.26
CA GLU A 33 4.90 -25.31 0.97
C GLU A 33 5.03 -26.13 2.26
N THR A 34 4.60 -27.39 2.20
CA THR A 34 4.64 -28.35 3.31
C THR A 34 5.35 -29.62 2.88
N LYS A 35 5.62 -30.53 3.84
CA LYS A 35 6.21 -31.84 3.56
C LYS A 35 5.36 -32.70 2.61
N ASN A 36 4.05 -32.43 2.53
CA ASN A 36 3.09 -33.15 1.70
C ASN A 36 2.82 -32.42 0.36
N GLY A 37 3.60 -31.38 0.04
CA GLY A 37 3.41 -30.53 -1.13
C GLY A 37 2.75 -29.19 -0.81
N LEU A 38 2.25 -28.53 -1.85
CA LEU A 38 1.59 -27.24 -1.75
C LEU A 38 0.22 -27.40 -1.11
N MET A 39 -0.04 -26.63 -0.06
CA MET A 39 -1.31 -26.62 0.65
C MET A 39 -1.89 -25.21 0.65
N LEU A 40 -3.19 -25.10 0.35
CA LEU A 40 -3.94 -23.87 0.48
C LEU A 40 -4.45 -23.73 1.92
N LYS A 41 -4.09 -22.63 2.57
CA LYS A 41 -4.71 -22.20 3.83
C LYS A 41 -5.67 -21.05 3.55
N LEU A 42 -6.97 -21.32 3.68
CA LEU A 42 -8.03 -20.31 3.60
C LEU A 42 -8.26 -19.70 4.98
N GLU A 43 -8.18 -18.38 5.07
CA GLU A 43 -8.53 -17.59 6.26
C GLU A 43 -9.92 -16.94 6.11
N ALA A 44 -10.34 -16.68 4.87
CA ALA A 44 -11.65 -16.12 4.55
C ALA A 44 -12.27 -16.86 3.36
N VAL A 45 -13.55 -17.21 3.49
CA VAL A 45 -14.35 -17.80 2.40
C VAL A 45 -15.29 -16.71 1.87
N PRO A 46 -15.14 -16.28 0.61
CA PRO A 46 -15.97 -15.22 0.05
C PRO A 46 -17.36 -15.76 -0.28
N ILE A 47 -18.38 -14.92 -0.05
CA ILE A 47 -19.78 -15.23 -0.40
C ILE A 47 -20.06 -14.64 -1.78
N GLY A 48 -20.67 -15.43 -2.67
CA GLY A 48 -21.10 -14.96 -4.00
C GLY A 48 -19.97 -14.82 -5.03
N TRP A 49 -18.81 -15.45 -4.80
CA TRP A 49 -17.76 -15.56 -5.81
C TRP A 49 -18.02 -16.71 -6.80
N ASP A 50 -17.34 -16.66 -7.94
CA ASP A 50 -17.43 -17.62 -9.05
C ASP A 50 -16.60 -18.91 -8.84
N GLY A 51 -15.91 -19.02 -7.69
CA GLY A 51 -15.04 -20.15 -7.36
C GLY A 51 -13.61 -20.02 -7.88
N TRP A 52 -13.27 -18.92 -8.55
CA TRP A 52 -11.94 -18.71 -9.13
C TRP A 52 -11.08 -17.78 -8.27
N ALA A 53 -9.84 -18.23 -8.01
CA ALA A 53 -8.86 -17.47 -7.27
C ALA A 53 -7.57 -17.28 -8.07
N TYR A 54 -6.99 -16.10 -7.94
CA TYR A 54 -5.65 -15.78 -8.42
C TYR A 54 -4.60 -16.22 -7.40
N LEU A 55 -3.56 -16.88 -7.87
CA LEU A 55 -2.36 -17.19 -7.10
C LEU A 55 -1.29 -16.16 -7.43
N ASN A 56 -1.13 -15.17 -6.58
CA ASN A 56 -0.17 -14.10 -6.76
C ASN A 56 1.12 -14.43 -6.03
N ASP A 57 2.26 -13.99 -6.58
CA ASP A 57 3.50 -14.06 -5.84
C ASP A 57 3.39 -13.27 -4.53
N PRO A 58 4.03 -13.73 -3.44
CA PRO A 58 4.08 -13.03 -2.20
C PRO A 58 4.64 -11.63 -2.47
N LYS A 59 3.85 -10.58 -2.23
CA LYS A 59 4.42 -9.22 -2.20
C LYS A 59 5.63 -9.25 -1.26
N PRO A 60 6.82 -8.81 -1.70
CA PRO A 60 7.97 -8.73 -0.81
C PRO A 60 7.52 -8.01 0.45
N ARG A 61 7.90 -8.53 1.62
CA ARG A 61 7.84 -7.75 2.86
C ARG A 61 8.95 -6.69 2.76
N ASP A 62 8.82 -5.77 1.80
CA ASP A 62 9.59 -4.55 1.83
C ASP A 62 9.19 -3.85 3.11
N GLY A 63 10.21 -3.54 3.90
CA GLY A 63 10.08 -3.14 5.28
C GLY A 63 9.04 -2.05 5.48
N GLN A 64 8.58 -1.97 6.73
CA GLN A 64 8.26 -0.72 7.39
C GLN A 64 8.88 0.47 6.62
N GLN A 65 8.09 1.14 5.78
CA GLN A 65 8.42 2.51 5.46
C GLN A 65 8.22 3.23 6.78
N ALA A 66 9.31 3.36 7.55
CA ALA A 66 9.38 4.27 8.66
C ALA A 66 8.82 5.60 8.13
N PRO A 67 7.85 6.23 8.82
CA PRO A 67 7.27 7.49 8.36
C PRO A 67 8.43 8.41 8.04
N GLN A 68 8.52 8.76 6.75
CA GLN A 68 9.56 9.61 6.20
C GLN A 68 9.62 10.84 7.09
N GLN A 69 10.69 10.95 7.89
CA GLN A 69 10.91 12.11 8.74
C GLN A 69 10.95 13.30 7.79
N ARG A 70 9.85 14.06 7.74
CA ARG A 70 9.81 15.38 7.14
C ARG A 70 10.83 16.19 7.91
N GLN A 71 12.03 16.31 7.37
CA GLN A 71 13.01 17.25 7.89
C GLN A 71 12.37 18.64 7.80
N PRO A 72 12.17 19.37 8.91
CA PRO A 72 11.74 20.75 8.83
C PRO A 72 12.86 21.53 8.16
N GLN A 73 12.57 21.99 6.94
CA GLN A 73 13.42 22.88 6.17
C GLN A 73 13.63 24.15 6.99
N ARG A 74 14.79 24.28 7.64
CA ARG A 74 15.23 25.52 8.29
C ARG A 74 15.40 26.57 7.18
N GLN A 75 14.42 27.46 7.06
CA GLN A 75 14.54 28.67 6.26
C GLN A 75 15.57 29.58 6.96
N ALA A 76 16.68 29.86 6.28
CA ALA A 76 17.60 30.92 6.69
C ALA A 76 16.98 32.27 6.30
N PRO A 77 16.89 33.27 7.20
CA PRO A 77 16.56 34.62 6.82
C PRO A 77 17.75 35.25 6.09
N GLN A 78 17.57 35.55 4.80
CA GLN A 78 18.38 36.53 4.11
C GLN A 78 17.98 37.91 4.62
N ASN A 79 18.86 38.59 5.37
CA ASN A 79 18.75 40.03 5.56
C ASN A 79 19.80 40.67 4.64
N GLY A 80 19.35 41.01 3.43
CA GLY A 80 20.06 41.87 2.52
C GLY A 80 20.13 43.28 3.11
N GLY A 81 21.30 43.88 3.00
CA GLY A 81 21.57 45.22 3.51
C GLY A 81 20.62 46.26 2.91
N TYR A 82 20.13 47.10 3.81
CA TYR A 82 19.65 48.43 3.48
C TYR A 82 20.58 49.38 4.20
N ASP A 83 21.56 49.84 3.44
CA ASP A 83 22.33 51.04 3.70
C ASP A 83 21.46 52.18 3.18
N ASP A 84 20.82 52.96 4.05
CA ASP A 84 20.22 54.27 3.70
C ASP A 84 19.83 55.06 4.96
N GLU A 85 20.75 55.95 5.33
CA GLU A 85 20.53 57.35 5.78
C GLU A 85 19.46 57.62 6.86
N ILE A 86 19.92 57.80 8.10
CA ILE A 86 19.20 58.49 9.17
C ILE A 86 19.29 60.01 8.89
N PRO A 87 18.19 60.73 8.57
CA PRO A 87 18.23 62.19 8.57
C PRO A 87 18.18 62.72 10.03
N PRO A 88 18.96 63.76 10.35
CA PRO A 88 19.01 64.33 11.69
C PRO A 88 17.78 65.22 11.98
N PHE A 89 17.26 65.12 13.21
CA PHE A 89 16.57 66.22 13.88
C PHE A 89 17.19 66.40 15.27
#